data_AF-G4MDB3-F1
#
_entry.id   AF-G4MDB3-F1
#
_cell.length_a   1.000
_cell.length_b   1.000
_cell.length_c   1.000
_cell.angle_alpha   90.00
_cell.angle_beta   90.00
_cell.angle_gamma   90.00
#
_symmetry.space_group_name_H-M   'P 1'
#
loop_
_entity.id
_entity.type
_entity.pdbx_description
1 polymer ?
#
loop_
_entity_poly.entity_id
_entity_poly.type
_entity_poly.pdbx_seq_one_letter_code
_entity_poly.pdbx_strand_id
1 'polypeptide(L)'
;MAKSSKCGSDDRAAMAAFSPFELKDELIKAAGGGAVERPANLAMLNAGRGNPNFLATVPRHGFWQLGLFAMRESERSFAYMPEGGGGFPKREGLEERFEIFARENKGVPGIAFLTGAVSYVRDQLGLNAGEFLYEMCEGILASNYPVPDRMLKLLEIIVGQYLRREMIGKHPFVGEFDIFAVEGGTAAMTYIFNTMRENFLIKPGDTIALGWPIFTPYIEIPRLNDYKLEVVNLDADVEHAWQCSSKELDKLRDPKVKACFLVNPSNPPSVKMDDESLQYIADIVKERPDLIFLTDDVYGTFADDFVSLFALCSRNTILVYSYSNYFGATGWRLGTIATHPDNILDELIAALPEDEKAILHERYKKSITTEPDRLKFIDRLVADSRTVALNHTAGLSTPQQVQMVLFSLFSLIDTPDAYKHALKRLIPSRKAALYREMGIALEEEGESQVDLHDPRSRASRWPHAWPGVRQLDHEEHEAFRTALRTGEGGARRAVAGARVACQSISTKATTCRSAARSAS
;
A
#
# COMPACT_ATOMS: atom_id res chain seq x y z
N MET A 1 27.45 -18.16 -32.55
CA MET A 1 27.22 -16.88 -33.24
C MET A 1 25.72 -16.72 -33.47
N ALA A 2 25.00 -16.17 -32.48
CA ALA A 2 23.61 -15.78 -32.66
C ALA A 2 23.60 -14.40 -33.31
N LYS A 3 22.89 -14.26 -34.43
CA LYS A 3 22.74 -12.97 -35.15
C LYS A 3 22.03 -11.99 -34.22
N SER A 4 22.69 -10.90 -33.83
CA SER A 4 21.98 -9.74 -33.31
C SER A 4 21.23 -9.09 -34.47
N SER A 5 19.90 -9.15 -34.46
CA SER A 5 19.11 -8.27 -35.29
C SER A 5 19.25 -6.86 -34.71
N LYS A 6 19.99 -6.01 -35.42
CA LYS A 6 19.96 -4.56 -35.19
C LYS A 6 18.51 -4.11 -35.39
N CYS A 7 17.84 -3.68 -34.32
CA CYS A 7 16.60 -2.91 -34.44
C CYS A 7 16.94 -1.62 -35.20
N GLY A 8 16.40 -1.50 -36.42
CA GLY A 8 16.70 -0.40 -37.34
C GLY A 8 15.95 0.87 -36.96
N SER A 9 16.40 2.02 -37.49
CA SER A 9 15.75 3.32 -37.32
C SER A 9 14.30 3.36 -37.85
N ASP A 10 13.93 2.47 -38.77
CA ASP A 10 12.59 2.38 -39.37
C ASP A 10 11.53 1.81 -38.42
N ASP A 11 11.89 0.90 -37.50
CA ASP A 11 10.93 0.32 -36.54
C ASP A 11 10.43 1.34 -35.51
N ARG A 12 11.27 2.31 -35.12
CA ARG A 12 10.90 3.37 -34.17
C ARG A 12 9.87 4.34 -34.74
N ALA A 13 9.97 4.65 -36.03
CA ALA A 13 9.02 5.52 -36.72
C ALA A 13 7.66 4.85 -36.89
N ALA A 14 7.62 3.53 -37.12
CA ALA A 14 6.40 2.74 -37.17
C ALA A 14 5.73 2.60 -35.79
N MET A 15 6.51 2.39 -34.72
CA MET A 15 5.98 2.31 -33.35
C MET A 15 5.46 3.65 -32.82
N ALA A 16 5.99 4.78 -33.29
CA ALA A 16 5.50 6.11 -32.93
C ALA A 16 4.09 6.41 -33.48
N ALA A 17 3.63 5.66 -34.48
CA ALA A 17 2.30 5.77 -35.07
C ALA A 17 1.26 4.85 -34.42
N PHE A 18 1.68 3.95 -33.52
CA PHE A 18 0.78 3.06 -32.80
C PHE A 18 0.00 3.81 -31.72
N SER A 19 -1.26 3.44 -31.53
CA SER A 19 -1.97 3.81 -30.31
C SER A 19 -1.25 3.21 -29.09
N PRO A 20 -1.38 3.80 -27.89
CA PRO A 20 -0.79 3.23 -26.66
C PRO A 20 -1.16 1.76 -26.42
N PHE A 21 -2.31 1.32 -26.93
CA PHE A 21 -2.79 -0.06 -26.85
C PHE A 21 -2.10 -0.99 -27.85
N GLU A 22 -1.96 -0.57 -29.11
CA GLU A 22 -1.21 -1.34 -30.13
C GLU A 22 0.27 -1.40 -29.76
N LEU A 23 0.83 -0.31 -29.22
CA LEU A 23 2.19 -0.29 -28.72
C LEU A 23 2.38 -1.29 -27.58
N LYS A 24 1.43 -1.39 -26.65
CA LYS A 24 1.47 -2.39 -25.57
C LYS A 24 1.46 -3.82 -26.12
N ASP A 25 0.57 -4.14 -27.05
CA ASP A 25 0.48 -5.49 -27.61
C ASP A 25 1.72 -5.85 -28.44
N GLU A 26 2.26 -4.88 -29.18
CA GLU A 26 3.54 -5.05 -29.88
C GLU A 26 4.72 -5.13 -28.91
N LEU A 27 4.71 -4.43 -27.77
CA LEU A 27 5.71 -4.60 -26.71
C LEU A 27 5.64 -6.01 -26.09
N ILE A 28 4.44 -6.56 -25.89
CA ILE A 28 4.26 -7.95 -25.41
C ILE A 28 4.81 -8.95 -26.44
N LYS A 29 4.52 -8.76 -27.73
CA LYS A 29 5.01 -9.61 -28.82
C LYS A 29 6.53 -9.50 -29.00
N ALA A 30 7.06 -8.27 -28.99
CA ALA A 30 8.48 -7.96 -29.15
C ALA A 30 9.32 -8.46 -27.95
N ALA A 31 8.73 -8.52 -26.75
CA ALA A 31 9.36 -9.09 -25.57
C ALA A 31 9.46 -10.64 -25.59
N GLY A 32 9.12 -11.31 -26.70
CA GLY A 32 9.07 -12.77 -26.84
C GLY A 32 10.18 -13.57 -26.13
N GLY A 33 9.83 -14.77 -25.65
CA GLY A 33 10.67 -15.57 -24.75
C GLY A 33 10.28 -15.38 -23.27
N GLY A 34 11.20 -15.63 -22.33
CA GLY A 34 10.98 -15.68 -20.86
C GLY A 34 10.30 -14.47 -20.18
N ALA A 35 9.97 -13.39 -20.92
CA ALA A 35 9.06 -12.34 -20.47
C ALA A 35 7.58 -12.81 -20.43
N VAL A 36 7.21 -13.83 -21.22
CA VAL A 36 5.92 -14.54 -21.14
C VAL A 36 5.92 -15.58 -20.01
N GLU A 37 7.10 -16.05 -19.58
CA GLU A 37 7.24 -17.03 -18.49
C GLU A 37 7.14 -16.40 -17.09
N ARG A 38 7.27 -15.08 -16.95
CA ARG A 38 7.14 -14.37 -15.65
C ARG A 38 5.85 -13.55 -15.60
N PRO A 39 4.85 -13.96 -14.79
CA PRO A 39 3.58 -13.25 -14.64
C PRO A 39 3.70 -11.76 -14.29
N ALA A 40 4.80 -11.35 -13.63
CA ALA A 40 5.04 -9.96 -13.23
C ALA A 40 5.21 -8.99 -14.42
N ASN A 41 5.77 -9.43 -15.56
CA ASN A 41 5.97 -8.57 -16.73
C ASN A 41 4.65 -8.35 -17.47
N LEU A 42 3.82 -9.39 -17.56
CA LEU A 42 2.45 -9.30 -18.08
C LEU A 42 1.60 -8.36 -17.21
N ALA A 43 1.75 -8.38 -15.89
CA ALA A 43 1.02 -7.49 -14.99
C ALA A 43 1.35 -6.00 -15.21
N MET A 44 2.60 -5.66 -15.50
CA MET A 44 3.00 -4.27 -15.80
C MET A 44 2.35 -3.77 -17.08
N LEU A 45 2.45 -4.56 -18.16
CA LEU A 45 1.90 -4.19 -19.46
C LEU A 45 0.36 -4.23 -19.46
N ASN A 46 -0.27 -5.19 -18.79
CA ASN A 46 -1.73 -5.36 -18.82
C ASN A 46 -2.50 -4.56 -17.79
N ALA A 47 -1.98 -4.44 -16.57
CA ALA A 47 -2.68 -3.82 -15.46
C ALA A 47 -2.05 -2.49 -15.01
N GLY A 48 -0.97 -2.04 -15.66
CA GLY A 48 -0.27 -0.80 -15.28
C GLY A 48 0.32 -0.86 -13.87
N ARG A 49 0.69 -2.05 -13.39
CA ARG A 49 1.14 -2.28 -12.01
C ARG A 49 2.42 -3.13 -11.98
N GLY A 50 3.43 -2.64 -11.27
CA GLY A 50 4.63 -3.43 -10.95
C GLY A 50 4.35 -4.35 -9.76
N ASN A 51 4.43 -5.67 -9.96
CA ASN A 51 4.29 -6.62 -8.86
C ASN A 51 5.55 -6.58 -7.97
N PRO A 52 5.46 -6.31 -6.65
CA PRO A 52 6.62 -6.32 -5.77
C PRO A 52 7.36 -7.67 -5.80
N ASN A 53 8.68 -7.63 -5.75
CA ASN A 53 9.54 -8.81 -5.59
C ASN A 53 10.17 -8.89 -4.19
N PHE A 54 9.61 -8.13 -3.24
CA PHE A 54 9.88 -8.20 -1.81
C PHE A 54 8.57 -8.53 -1.10
N LEU A 55 8.64 -9.04 0.13
CA LEU A 55 7.46 -9.35 0.94
C LEU A 55 7.78 -9.27 2.44
N ALA A 56 6.82 -8.82 3.24
CA ALA A 56 6.94 -8.78 4.70
C ALA A 56 6.85 -10.19 5.31
N THR A 57 7.98 -10.81 5.63
CA THR A 57 8.04 -12.21 6.09
C THR A 57 7.56 -12.41 7.53
N VAL A 58 7.88 -11.50 8.44
CA VAL A 58 7.54 -11.58 9.87
C VAL A 58 6.04 -11.81 10.13
N PRO A 59 5.11 -10.99 9.62
CA PRO A 59 3.68 -11.20 9.82
C PRO A 59 3.14 -12.46 9.13
N ARG A 60 3.78 -12.94 8.05
CA ARG A 60 3.42 -14.22 7.40
C ARG A 60 3.86 -15.40 8.25
N HIS A 61 5.05 -15.34 8.86
CA HIS A 61 5.45 -16.35 9.85
C HIS A 61 4.49 -16.34 11.05
N GLY A 62 4.07 -15.16 11.51
CA GLY A 62 3.02 -15.03 12.52
C GLY A 62 1.73 -15.74 12.09
N PHE A 63 1.27 -15.54 10.86
CA PHE A 63 0.07 -16.21 10.34
C PHE A 63 0.18 -17.74 10.45
N TRP A 64 1.29 -18.34 10.00
CA TRP A 64 1.47 -19.80 10.09
C TRP A 64 1.51 -20.32 11.53
N GLN A 65 2.20 -19.61 12.43
CA GLN A 65 2.27 -20.01 13.84
C GLN A 65 0.91 -19.88 14.55
N LEU A 66 0.13 -18.86 14.22
CA LEU A 66 -1.23 -18.71 14.70
C LEU A 66 -2.12 -19.86 14.19
N GLY A 67 -1.94 -20.29 12.93
CA GLY A 67 -2.66 -21.43 12.36
C GLY A 67 -2.36 -22.73 13.11
N LEU A 68 -1.09 -22.98 13.43
CA LEU A 68 -0.69 -24.15 14.24
C LEU A 68 -1.30 -24.12 15.64
N PHE A 69 -1.31 -22.94 16.29
CA PHE A 69 -1.96 -22.77 17.58
C PHE A 69 -3.48 -23.01 17.48
N ALA A 70 -4.14 -22.42 16.50
CA ALA A 70 -5.58 -22.56 16.30
C ALA A 70 -5.98 -24.02 15.98
N MET A 71 -5.16 -24.75 15.22
CA MET A 71 -5.36 -26.19 14.99
C MET A 71 -5.28 -26.98 16.29
N ARG A 72 -4.28 -26.72 17.15
CA ARG A 72 -4.17 -27.36 18.48
C ARG A 72 -5.41 -27.09 19.34
N GLU A 73 -5.95 -25.87 19.27
CA GLU A 73 -7.19 -25.53 19.98
C GLU A 73 -8.43 -26.22 19.39
N SER A 74 -8.47 -26.40 18.07
CA SER A 74 -9.54 -27.12 17.38
C SER A 74 -9.54 -28.61 17.73
N GLU A 75 -8.39 -29.28 17.62
CA GLU A 75 -8.21 -30.70 17.97
C GLU A 75 -8.53 -30.95 19.45
N ARG A 76 -8.17 -30.02 20.33
CA ARG A 76 -8.48 -30.11 21.77
C ARG A 76 -9.97 -30.20 22.05
N SER A 77 -10.80 -29.55 21.24
CA SER A 77 -12.26 -29.58 21.41
C SER A 77 -12.88 -30.94 21.05
N PHE A 78 -12.20 -31.76 20.24
CA PHE A 78 -12.66 -33.07 19.77
C PHE A 78 -11.64 -34.18 20.07
N ALA A 79 -10.92 -34.08 21.18
CA ALA A 79 -9.85 -35.02 21.55
C ALA A 79 -10.30 -36.51 21.68
N TYR A 80 -11.61 -36.77 21.69
CA TYR A 80 -12.17 -38.12 21.70
C TYR A 80 -12.29 -38.76 20.30
N MET A 81 -12.07 -38.00 19.21
CA MET A 81 -12.24 -38.44 17.82
C MET A 81 -10.88 -38.70 17.16
N PRO A 82 -10.39 -39.96 17.12
CA PRO A 82 -9.07 -40.29 16.59
C PRO A 82 -8.94 -40.13 15.06
N GLU A 83 -10.04 -39.94 14.34
CA GLU A 83 -10.10 -39.74 12.89
C GLU A 83 -9.61 -38.36 12.42
N GLY A 84 -9.11 -37.52 13.34
CA GLY A 84 -8.62 -36.17 13.04
C GLY A 84 -9.72 -35.11 13.02
N GLY A 85 -10.79 -35.32 13.79
CA GLY A 85 -11.85 -34.32 13.98
C GLY A 85 -11.41 -33.15 14.85
N GLY A 86 -11.86 -31.94 14.52
CA GLY A 86 -11.62 -30.72 15.28
C GLY A 86 -12.92 -29.94 15.53
N GLY A 87 -12.95 -29.15 16.60
CA GLY A 87 -14.07 -28.28 16.94
C GLY A 87 -13.67 -26.81 17.02
N PHE A 88 -14.58 -25.98 17.54
CA PHE A 88 -14.27 -24.57 17.76
C PHE A 88 -13.31 -24.38 18.95
N PRO A 89 -12.40 -23.39 18.90
CA PRO A 89 -11.61 -22.98 20.06
C PRO A 89 -12.49 -22.61 21.25
N LYS A 90 -12.00 -22.76 22.47
CA LYS A 90 -12.71 -22.35 23.69
C LYS A 90 -12.12 -21.04 24.23
N ARG A 91 -12.98 -20.05 24.49
CA ARG A 91 -12.59 -18.74 25.06
C ARG A 91 -11.89 -18.90 26.42
N GLU A 92 -12.45 -19.72 27.30
CA GLU A 92 -11.92 -19.90 28.65
C GLU A 92 -10.48 -20.46 28.61
N GLY A 93 -9.56 -19.75 29.26
CA GLY A 93 -8.16 -20.13 29.37
C GLY A 93 -7.34 -20.01 28.08
N LEU A 94 -7.85 -19.33 27.04
CA LEU A 94 -7.20 -19.26 25.73
C LEU A 94 -5.89 -18.47 25.78
N GLU A 95 -5.87 -17.38 26.54
CA GLU A 95 -4.67 -16.54 26.72
C GLU A 95 -3.53 -17.34 27.34
N GLU A 96 -3.79 -18.10 28.41
CA GLU A 96 -2.79 -18.91 29.10
C GLU A 96 -2.26 -20.02 28.20
N ARG A 97 -3.12 -20.63 27.38
CA ARG A 97 -2.70 -21.65 26.40
C ARG A 97 -1.86 -21.05 25.29
N PHE A 98 -2.20 -19.85 24.82
CA PHE A 98 -1.39 -19.13 23.86
C PHE A 98 -0.02 -18.78 24.45
N GLU A 99 0.04 -18.32 25.70
CA GLU A 99 1.32 -18.05 26.38
C GLU A 99 2.18 -19.30 26.51
N ILE A 100 1.59 -20.44 26.89
CA ILE A 100 2.30 -21.73 26.95
C ILE A 100 2.83 -22.09 25.56
N PHE A 101 1.99 -22.03 24.53
CA PHE A 101 2.38 -22.29 23.14
C PHE A 101 3.54 -21.37 22.70
N ALA A 102 3.48 -20.08 23.01
CA ALA A 102 4.54 -19.13 22.67
C ALA A 102 5.85 -19.43 23.41
N ARG A 103 5.79 -19.88 24.67
CA ARG A 103 6.97 -20.29 25.45
C ARG A 103 7.59 -21.57 24.90
N GLU A 104 6.77 -22.57 24.56
CA GLU A 104 7.20 -23.84 23.96
C GLU A 104 7.89 -23.63 22.61
N ASN A 105 7.42 -22.66 21.81
CA ASN A 105 7.94 -22.35 20.48
C ASN A 105 8.89 -21.15 20.47
N LYS A 106 9.52 -20.83 21.61
CA LYS A 106 10.46 -19.71 21.69
C LYS A 106 11.60 -19.85 20.68
N GLY A 107 11.82 -18.81 19.88
CA GLY A 107 12.85 -18.78 18.84
C GLY A 107 12.37 -19.23 17.45
N VAL A 108 11.15 -19.79 17.34
CA VAL A 108 10.54 -20.05 16.04
C VAL A 108 10.13 -18.71 15.38
N PRO A 109 10.43 -18.49 14.08
CA PRO A 109 10.01 -17.29 13.38
C PRO A 109 8.51 -17.04 13.50
N GLY A 110 8.13 -15.80 13.82
CA GLY A 110 6.73 -15.38 13.98
C GLY A 110 6.21 -15.39 15.43
N ILE A 111 6.73 -16.25 16.31
CA ILE A 111 6.24 -16.36 17.70
C ILE A 111 6.46 -15.07 18.50
N ALA A 112 7.66 -14.48 18.41
CA ALA A 112 7.95 -13.22 19.09
C ALA A 112 7.05 -12.08 18.60
N PHE A 113 6.77 -12.05 17.28
CA PHE A 113 5.85 -11.08 16.69
C PHE A 113 4.42 -11.29 17.17
N LEU A 114 3.89 -12.53 17.16
CA LEU A 114 2.54 -12.81 17.66
C LEU A 114 2.38 -12.44 19.14
N THR A 115 3.39 -12.75 19.96
CA THR A 115 3.38 -12.38 21.39
C THR A 115 3.33 -10.86 21.56
N GLY A 116 4.15 -10.14 20.78
CA GLY A 116 4.13 -8.68 20.74
C GLY A 116 2.81 -8.11 20.21
N ALA A 117 2.18 -8.78 19.25
CA ALA A 117 0.89 -8.39 18.69
C ALA A 117 -0.24 -8.50 19.72
N VAL A 118 -0.32 -9.61 20.46
CA VAL A 118 -1.28 -9.79 21.55
C VAL A 118 -1.05 -8.74 22.65
N SER A 119 0.20 -8.50 23.03
CA SER A 119 0.53 -7.45 24.01
C SER A 119 0.17 -6.06 23.51
N TYR A 120 0.43 -5.73 22.24
CA TYR A 120 0.05 -4.43 21.68
C TYR A 120 -1.46 -4.21 21.72
N VAL A 121 -2.24 -5.22 21.31
CA VAL A 121 -3.71 -5.15 21.35
C VAL A 121 -4.23 -4.96 22.78
N ARG A 122 -3.65 -5.65 23.75
CA ARG A 122 -4.04 -5.53 25.17
C ARG A 122 -3.62 -4.21 25.79
N ASP A 123 -2.34 -3.90 25.66
CA ASP A 123 -1.66 -2.92 26.50
C ASP A 123 -1.64 -1.52 25.84
N GLN A 124 -1.68 -1.44 24.50
CA GLN A 124 -1.70 -0.17 23.76
C GLN A 124 -3.10 0.19 23.25
N LEU A 125 -3.86 -0.78 22.75
CA LEU A 125 -5.23 -0.53 22.27
C LEU A 125 -6.29 -0.69 23.38
N GLY A 126 -5.94 -1.27 24.53
CA GLY A 126 -6.87 -1.49 25.64
C GLY A 126 -7.95 -2.52 25.34
N LEU A 127 -7.75 -3.39 24.34
CA LEU A 127 -8.72 -4.41 23.94
C LEU A 127 -8.51 -5.70 24.73
N ASN A 128 -9.55 -6.54 24.81
CA ASN A 128 -9.46 -7.83 25.50
C ASN A 128 -8.61 -8.82 24.67
N ALA A 129 -7.49 -9.28 25.24
CA ALA A 129 -6.55 -10.17 24.57
C ALA A 129 -7.14 -11.55 24.26
N GLY A 130 -7.94 -12.12 25.16
CA GLY A 130 -8.61 -13.40 24.98
C GLY A 130 -9.63 -13.39 23.87
N GLU A 131 -10.47 -12.34 23.78
CA GLU A 131 -11.41 -12.17 22.67
C GLU A 131 -10.68 -11.91 21.36
N PHE A 132 -9.59 -11.13 21.36
CA PHE A 132 -8.75 -10.96 20.19
C PHE A 132 -8.15 -12.29 19.71
N LEU A 133 -7.55 -13.06 20.61
CA LEU A 133 -7.01 -14.38 20.29
C LEU A 133 -8.09 -15.32 19.77
N TYR A 134 -9.28 -15.29 20.38
CA TYR A 134 -10.40 -16.10 19.95
C TYR A 134 -10.85 -15.73 18.52
N GLU A 135 -11.06 -14.44 18.24
CA GLU A 135 -11.44 -13.95 16.90
C GLU A 135 -10.36 -14.27 15.85
N MET A 136 -9.07 -14.18 16.22
CA MET A 136 -7.95 -14.54 15.36
C MET A 136 -7.85 -16.05 15.10
N CYS A 137 -8.07 -16.89 16.13
CA CYS A 137 -8.07 -18.35 16.00
C CYS A 137 -9.26 -18.86 15.20
N GLU A 138 -10.47 -18.38 15.48
CA GLU A 138 -11.66 -18.71 14.71
C GLU A 138 -11.51 -18.23 13.26
N GLY A 139 -10.99 -17.01 13.09
CA GLY A 139 -10.79 -16.43 11.77
C GLY A 139 -9.77 -17.18 10.92
N ILE A 140 -8.65 -17.64 11.48
CA ILE A 140 -7.65 -18.39 10.70
C ILE A 140 -8.10 -19.81 10.35
N LEU A 141 -8.95 -20.42 11.19
CA LEU A 141 -9.54 -21.75 10.94
C LEU A 141 -10.57 -21.73 9.80
N ALA A 142 -11.11 -20.55 9.47
CA ALA A 142 -12.07 -20.37 8.37
C ALA A 142 -13.33 -21.25 8.49
N SER A 143 -13.72 -21.62 9.71
CA SER A 143 -14.82 -22.57 9.97
C SER A 143 -16.18 -21.92 10.15
N ASN A 144 -16.24 -20.58 10.15
CA ASN A 144 -17.46 -19.78 10.22
C ASN A 144 -17.48 -18.70 9.13
N TYR A 145 -18.69 -18.29 8.74
CA TYR A 145 -18.88 -17.09 7.92
C TYR A 145 -18.41 -15.83 8.67
N PRO A 146 -17.93 -14.78 7.98
CA PRO A 146 -17.56 -13.53 8.61
C PRO A 146 -18.76 -12.88 9.29
N VAL A 147 -18.65 -12.56 10.59
CA VAL A 147 -19.68 -11.84 11.33
C VAL A 147 -19.03 -10.76 12.21
N PRO A 148 -19.38 -9.46 12.02
CA PRO A 148 -20.27 -8.91 11.00
C PRO A 148 -19.80 -9.15 9.54
N ASP A 149 -20.74 -9.12 8.59
CA ASP A 149 -20.48 -9.36 7.15
C ASP A 149 -19.48 -8.34 6.57
N ARG A 150 -19.49 -7.12 7.10
CA ARG A 150 -18.64 -6.00 6.66
C ARG A 150 -17.17 -6.20 7.04
N MET A 151 -16.91 -6.46 8.32
CA MET A 151 -15.57 -6.75 8.85
C MET A 151 -15.71 -7.30 10.26
N LEU A 152 -14.83 -8.22 10.64
CA LEU A 152 -14.78 -8.74 12.00
C LEU A 152 -14.43 -7.63 13.00
N LYS A 153 -15.08 -7.65 14.16
CA LYS A 153 -15.23 -6.47 15.04
C LYS A 153 -13.91 -5.95 15.61
N LEU A 154 -13.07 -6.81 16.19
CA LEU A 154 -11.79 -6.37 16.75
C LEU A 154 -10.77 -6.12 15.65
N LEU A 155 -10.85 -6.91 14.57
CA LEU A 155 -9.99 -6.72 13.39
C LEU A 155 -10.22 -5.36 12.73
N GLU A 156 -11.46 -4.90 12.62
CA GLU A 156 -11.82 -3.56 12.12
C GLU A 156 -11.13 -2.45 12.92
N ILE A 157 -11.20 -2.51 14.26
CA ILE A 157 -10.57 -1.51 15.13
C ILE A 157 -9.05 -1.43 14.87
N ILE A 158 -8.39 -2.58 14.79
CA ILE A 158 -6.93 -2.65 14.57
C ILE A 158 -6.55 -2.10 13.19
N VAL A 159 -7.29 -2.46 12.15
CA VAL A 159 -7.07 -1.92 10.81
C VAL A 159 -7.35 -0.42 10.76
N GLY A 160 -8.38 0.05 11.47
CA GLY A 160 -8.65 1.49 11.63
C GLY A 160 -7.50 2.25 12.26
N GLN A 161 -6.82 1.69 13.28
CA GLN A 161 -5.62 2.31 13.86
C GLN A 161 -4.46 2.36 12.88
N TYR A 162 -4.28 1.31 12.06
CA TYR A 162 -3.27 1.30 11.01
C TYR A 162 -3.55 2.36 9.94
N LEU A 163 -4.79 2.44 9.44
CA LEU A 163 -5.21 3.49 8.49
C LEU A 163 -5.04 4.88 9.09
N ARG A 164 -5.38 5.06 10.39
CA ARG A 164 -5.14 6.33 11.10
C ARG A 164 -3.66 6.71 11.07
N ARG A 165 -2.76 5.78 11.38
CA ARG A 165 -1.31 6.06 11.37
C ARG A 165 -0.79 6.39 9.97
N GLU A 166 -1.14 5.60 8.96
CA GLU A 166 -0.51 5.70 7.65
C GLU A 166 -1.19 6.69 6.70
N MET A 167 -2.50 6.91 6.82
CA MET A 167 -3.29 7.77 5.92
C MET A 167 -3.57 9.15 6.53
N ILE A 168 -3.67 9.25 7.85
CA ILE A 168 -3.90 10.55 8.53
C ILE A 168 -2.59 11.13 9.07
N GLY A 169 -1.66 10.26 9.49
CA GLY A 169 -0.36 10.68 10.01
C GLY A 169 -0.50 11.57 11.23
N LYS A 170 0.11 12.76 11.17
CA LYS A 170 0.07 13.77 12.24
C LYS A 170 -1.05 14.80 12.06
N HIS A 171 -1.85 14.68 11.01
CA HIS A 171 -2.90 15.65 10.71
C HIS A 171 -3.99 15.64 11.81
N PRO A 172 -4.48 16.80 12.27
CA PRO A 172 -5.60 16.86 13.21
C PRO A 172 -6.83 16.19 12.60
N PHE A 173 -7.28 15.09 13.19
CA PHE A 173 -8.42 14.31 12.69
C PHE A 173 -9.33 13.90 13.83
N VAL A 174 -10.58 14.33 13.74
CA VAL A 174 -11.65 14.00 14.67
C VAL A 174 -12.67 13.18 13.89
N GLY A 175 -12.78 11.90 14.23
CA GLY A 175 -13.64 10.97 13.51
C GLY A 175 -13.19 9.53 13.71
N GLU A 176 -14.05 8.61 13.28
CA GLU A 176 -13.76 7.18 13.22
C GLU A 176 -13.84 6.70 11.76
N PHE A 177 -13.46 5.45 11.53
CA PHE A 177 -13.61 4.80 10.24
C PHE A 177 -14.67 3.71 10.37
N ASP A 178 -15.68 3.73 9.50
CA ASP A 178 -16.41 2.52 9.16
C ASP A 178 -15.62 1.85 8.02
N ILE A 179 -15.25 0.57 8.16
CA ILE A 179 -14.34 -0.13 7.24
C ILE A 179 -14.99 -1.39 6.68
N PHE A 180 -14.95 -1.56 5.36
CA PHE A 180 -15.33 -2.79 4.66
C PHE A 180 -14.06 -3.48 4.13
N ALA A 181 -13.79 -4.69 4.62
CA ALA A 181 -12.69 -5.52 4.11
C ALA A 181 -13.07 -6.18 2.77
N VAL A 182 -12.22 -6.02 1.76
CA VAL A 182 -12.49 -6.43 0.36
C VAL A 182 -11.28 -7.09 -0.30
N GLU A 183 -11.48 -7.70 -1.47
CA GLU A 183 -10.51 -8.48 -2.24
C GLU A 183 -9.46 -7.61 -2.98
N GLY A 184 -8.82 -6.70 -2.23
CA GLY A 184 -7.90 -5.68 -2.71
C GLY A 184 -8.62 -4.46 -3.31
N GLY A 185 -7.83 -3.43 -3.65
CA GLY A 185 -8.37 -2.22 -4.31
C GLY A 185 -9.11 -2.50 -5.62
N THR A 186 -8.84 -3.64 -6.27
CA THR A 186 -9.58 -4.07 -7.47
C THR A 186 -11.06 -4.31 -7.19
N ALA A 187 -11.37 -5.12 -6.17
CA ALA A 187 -12.76 -5.38 -5.79
C ALA A 187 -13.42 -4.14 -5.20
N ALA A 188 -12.64 -3.35 -4.42
CA ALA A 188 -13.10 -2.08 -3.88
C ALA A 188 -13.74 -1.20 -4.95
N MET A 189 -13.04 -1.01 -6.07
CA MET A 189 -13.51 -0.14 -7.15
C MET A 189 -14.73 -0.71 -7.86
N THR A 190 -14.76 -2.02 -8.13
CA THR A 190 -15.96 -2.66 -8.68
C THR A 190 -17.18 -2.43 -7.77
N TYR A 191 -17.01 -2.58 -6.45
CA TYR A 191 -18.11 -2.42 -5.50
C TYR A 191 -18.55 -0.97 -5.39
N ILE A 192 -17.61 -0.02 -5.34
CA ILE A 192 -17.94 1.40 -5.22
C ILE A 192 -18.69 1.89 -6.45
N PHE A 193 -18.17 1.66 -7.66
CA PHE A 193 -18.86 2.07 -8.88
C PHE A 193 -20.26 1.46 -8.99
N ASN A 194 -20.39 0.15 -8.75
CA ASN A 194 -21.68 -0.52 -8.80
C ASN A 194 -22.65 0.06 -7.76
N THR A 195 -22.22 0.21 -6.51
CA THR A 195 -23.08 0.71 -5.41
C THR A 195 -23.46 2.16 -5.63
N MET A 196 -22.55 3.02 -6.11
CA MET A 196 -22.88 4.40 -6.46
C MET A 196 -23.96 4.46 -7.54
N ARG A 197 -23.90 3.58 -8.55
CA ARG A 197 -24.92 3.48 -9.61
C ARG A 197 -26.26 2.95 -9.06
N GLU A 198 -26.23 1.82 -8.34
CA GLU A 198 -27.43 1.17 -7.79
C GLU A 198 -28.15 2.07 -6.77
N ASN A 199 -27.44 2.99 -6.14
CA ASN A 199 -27.97 3.96 -5.17
C ASN A 199 -28.14 5.38 -5.74
N PHE A 200 -28.17 5.52 -7.08
CA PHE A 200 -28.47 6.78 -7.78
C PHE A 200 -27.54 7.96 -7.48
N LEU A 201 -26.36 7.71 -6.92
CA LEU A 201 -25.33 8.73 -6.67
C LEU A 201 -24.60 9.15 -7.95
N ILE A 202 -24.57 8.24 -8.94
CA ILE A 202 -24.12 8.50 -10.31
C ILE A 202 -25.12 7.89 -11.30
N LYS A 203 -25.40 8.62 -12.38
CA LYS A 203 -26.33 8.24 -13.44
C LYS A 203 -25.65 8.37 -14.81
N PRO A 204 -26.09 7.63 -15.84
CA PRO A 204 -25.63 7.83 -17.20
C PRO A 204 -25.71 9.30 -17.63
N GLY A 205 -24.59 9.84 -18.13
CA GLY A 205 -24.45 11.24 -18.50
C GLY A 205 -23.96 12.18 -17.39
N ASP A 206 -23.87 11.71 -16.13
CA ASP A 206 -23.22 12.50 -15.07
C ASP A 206 -21.72 12.66 -15.35
N THR A 207 -21.18 13.80 -14.89
CA THR A 207 -19.76 14.11 -15.07
C THR A 207 -18.97 13.76 -13.82
N ILE A 208 -17.85 13.05 -14.00
CA ILE A 208 -16.85 12.81 -12.97
C ILE A 208 -15.51 13.44 -13.36
N ALA A 209 -14.75 13.87 -12.35
CA ALA A 209 -13.39 14.33 -12.52
C ALA A 209 -12.39 13.20 -12.22
N LEU A 210 -11.33 13.09 -13.01
CA LEU A 210 -10.22 12.15 -12.76
C LEU A 210 -8.91 12.94 -12.59
N GLY A 211 -8.15 12.65 -11.52
CA GLY A 211 -6.78 13.17 -11.37
C GLY A 211 -5.86 12.51 -12.41
N TRP A 212 -5.42 13.26 -13.40
CA TRP A 212 -4.75 12.75 -14.60
C TRP A 212 -3.25 13.08 -14.62
N PRO A 213 -2.36 12.17 -15.06
CA PRO A 213 -2.63 10.83 -15.57
C PRO A 213 -2.90 9.80 -14.47
N ILE A 214 -3.77 8.83 -14.79
CA ILE A 214 -4.25 7.81 -13.85
C ILE A 214 -4.16 6.41 -14.47
N PHE A 215 -4.13 5.37 -13.64
CA PHE A 215 -4.06 4.00 -14.14
C PHE A 215 -5.30 3.61 -14.97
N THR A 216 -5.09 2.74 -15.97
CA THR A 216 -6.06 2.47 -17.05
C THR A 216 -7.47 2.07 -16.60
N PRO A 217 -7.68 1.13 -15.66
CA PRO A 217 -9.05 0.80 -15.25
C PRO A 217 -9.92 1.97 -14.74
N TYR A 218 -9.35 3.04 -14.16
CA TYR A 218 -10.15 4.23 -13.79
C TYR A 218 -10.60 5.06 -15.00
N ILE A 219 -9.95 4.89 -16.14
CA ILE A 219 -10.33 5.55 -17.40
C ILE A 219 -11.45 4.76 -18.09
N GLU A 220 -11.40 3.43 -18.00
CA GLU A 220 -12.29 2.53 -18.74
C GLU A 220 -13.63 2.34 -18.05
N ILE A 221 -13.65 2.09 -16.73
CA ILE A 221 -14.89 1.79 -15.99
C ILE A 221 -15.95 2.88 -16.19
N PRO A 222 -15.66 4.19 -16.05
CA PRO A 222 -16.66 5.24 -16.26
C PRO A 222 -17.35 5.20 -17.63
N ARG A 223 -16.66 4.70 -18.67
CA ARG A 223 -17.13 4.70 -20.05
C ARG A 223 -17.90 3.43 -20.43
N LEU A 224 -17.91 2.40 -19.59
CA LEU A 224 -18.64 1.17 -19.87
C LEU A 224 -20.13 1.46 -20.05
N ASN A 225 -20.81 0.61 -20.83
CA ASN A 225 -22.24 0.69 -21.09
C ASN A 225 -23.12 0.71 -19.83
N ASP A 226 -22.60 0.14 -18.73
CA ASP A 226 -23.22 0.13 -17.41
C ASP A 226 -23.22 1.50 -16.71
N TYR A 227 -22.27 2.39 -17.05
CA TYR A 227 -22.06 3.68 -16.37
C TYR A 227 -22.25 4.89 -17.29
N LYS A 228 -21.63 4.89 -18.49
CA LYS A 228 -21.74 5.97 -19.50
C LYS A 228 -21.57 7.37 -18.91
N LEU A 229 -20.53 7.56 -18.10
CA LEU A 229 -20.21 8.82 -17.45
C LEU A 229 -19.37 9.71 -18.40
N GLU A 230 -19.57 11.02 -18.27
CA GLU A 230 -18.69 12.02 -18.87
C GLU A 230 -17.46 12.22 -17.97
N VAL A 231 -16.29 12.41 -18.59
CA VAL A 231 -15.01 12.51 -17.87
C VAL A 231 -14.36 13.86 -18.11
N VAL A 232 -14.08 14.58 -17.04
CA VAL A 232 -13.22 15.76 -17.02
C VAL A 232 -11.89 15.40 -16.36
N ASN A 233 -10.77 15.70 -17.02
CA ASN A 233 -9.45 15.46 -16.43
C ASN A 233 -9.01 16.68 -15.62
N LEU A 234 -8.39 16.41 -14.47
CA LEU A 234 -7.58 17.35 -13.70
C LEU A 234 -6.12 17.04 -14.02
N ASP A 235 -5.54 17.81 -14.93
CA ASP A 235 -4.21 17.52 -15.48
C ASP A 235 -3.12 17.90 -14.46
N ALA A 236 -2.27 16.93 -14.13
CA ALA A 236 -1.04 17.13 -13.39
C ALA A 236 0.02 17.75 -14.31
N ASP A 237 0.74 18.73 -13.81
CA ASP A 237 1.70 19.50 -14.60
C ASP A 237 3.13 18.99 -14.41
N VAL A 238 3.77 18.59 -15.50
CA VAL A 238 5.18 18.16 -15.51
C VAL A 238 6.11 19.27 -15.02
N GLU A 239 5.83 20.53 -15.38
CA GLU A 239 6.64 21.69 -14.98
C GLU A 239 6.59 21.93 -13.46
N HIS A 240 5.48 21.55 -12.83
CA HIS A 240 5.27 21.63 -11.38
C HIS A 240 5.41 20.26 -10.70
N ALA A 241 6.33 19.42 -11.18
CA ALA A 241 6.66 18.11 -10.59
C ALA A 241 5.45 17.18 -10.41
N TRP A 242 4.52 17.21 -11.37
CA TRP A 242 3.28 16.43 -11.41
C TRP A 242 2.25 16.80 -10.34
N GLN A 243 2.32 18.01 -9.78
CA GLN A 243 1.24 18.56 -8.96
C GLN A 243 0.10 19.07 -9.85
N CYS A 244 -1.12 19.09 -9.29
CA CYS A 244 -2.29 19.62 -9.99
C CYS A 244 -2.44 21.11 -9.66
N SER A 245 -2.41 21.98 -10.67
CA SER A 245 -2.52 23.42 -10.44
C SER A 245 -3.88 23.82 -9.87
N SER A 246 -3.96 24.94 -9.15
CA SER A 246 -5.23 25.50 -8.66
C SER A 246 -6.26 25.72 -9.78
N LYS A 247 -5.81 26.15 -10.97
CA LYS A 247 -6.65 26.30 -12.17
C LYS A 247 -7.29 24.98 -12.61
N GLU A 248 -6.57 23.88 -12.47
CA GLU A 248 -7.08 22.55 -12.79
C GLU A 248 -8.06 22.09 -11.71
N LEU A 249 -7.72 22.28 -10.43
CA LEU A 249 -8.61 21.97 -9.30
C LEU A 249 -9.89 22.80 -9.31
N ASP A 250 -9.87 24.03 -9.83
CA ASP A 250 -11.06 24.88 -10.00
C ASP A 250 -12.15 24.26 -10.89
N LYS A 251 -11.80 23.29 -11.76
CA LYS A 251 -12.79 22.50 -12.51
C LYS A 251 -13.77 21.76 -11.60
N LEU A 252 -13.35 21.42 -10.37
CA LEU A 252 -14.22 20.80 -9.36
C LEU A 252 -15.33 21.71 -8.85
N ARG A 253 -15.21 23.04 -9.07
CA ARG A 253 -16.28 23.98 -8.73
C ARG A 253 -17.48 23.89 -9.68
N ASP A 254 -17.32 23.29 -10.86
CA ASP A 254 -18.44 23.09 -11.80
C ASP A 254 -19.49 22.16 -11.15
N PRO A 255 -20.74 22.61 -10.93
CA PRO A 255 -21.80 21.80 -10.34
C PRO A 255 -22.18 20.56 -11.16
N LYS A 256 -21.75 20.47 -12.43
CA LYS A 256 -21.89 19.25 -13.24
C LYS A 256 -21.00 18.12 -12.73
N VAL A 257 -19.85 18.43 -12.14
CA VAL A 257 -18.94 17.44 -11.57
C VAL A 257 -19.55 16.90 -10.27
N LYS A 258 -19.95 15.62 -10.30
CA LYS A 258 -20.58 14.90 -9.18
C LYS A 258 -19.59 14.22 -8.27
N ALA A 259 -18.50 13.72 -8.84
CA ALA A 259 -17.46 13.03 -8.08
C ALA A 259 -16.07 13.30 -8.67
N CYS A 260 -15.04 13.20 -7.82
CA CYS A 260 -13.64 13.30 -8.19
C CYS A 260 -12.88 12.05 -7.72
N PHE A 261 -12.29 11.31 -8.66
CA PHE A 261 -11.56 10.08 -8.38
C PHE A 261 -10.06 10.30 -8.57
N LEU A 262 -9.29 9.94 -7.53
CA LEU A 262 -7.86 10.21 -7.42
C LEU A 262 -7.11 8.95 -7.03
N VAL A 263 -5.84 8.89 -7.43
CA VAL A 263 -4.85 7.95 -6.88
C VAL A 263 -3.78 8.81 -6.23
N ASN A 264 -3.54 8.66 -4.94
CA ASN A 264 -2.62 9.52 -4.20
C ASN A 264 -1.81 8.70 -3.19
N PRO A 265 -0.48 8.53 -3.35
CA PRO A 265 0.37 9.00 -4.45
C PRO A 265 -0.04 8.45 -5.82
N SER A 266 0.16 9.25 -6.86
CA SER A 266 -0.35 9.00 -8.21
C SER A 266 0.33 7.82 -8.93
N ASN A 267 -0.37 7.21 -9.87
CA ASN A 267 0.16 6.18 -10.76
C ASN A 267 -0.29 6.48 -12.18
N PRO A 268 0.61 6.74 -13.14
CA PRO A 268 2.07 6.51 -13.09
C PRO A 268 3.01 7.56 -12.46
N PRO A 269 2.66 8.83 -12.19
CA PRO A 269 3.69 9.83 -11.83
C PRO A 269 4.41 9.57 -10.52
N SER A 270 3.80 8.82 -9.60
CA SER A 270 4.41 8.41 -8.33
C SER A 270 4.86 9.59 -7.47
N VAL A 271 4.00 10.61 -7.38
CA VAL A 271 4.12 11.75 -6.45
C VAL A 271 2.90 11.82 -5.55
N LYS A 272 3.09 12.24 -4.29
CA LYS A 272 1.95 12.57 -3.43
C LYS A 272 1.41 13.95 -3.81
N MET A 273 0.12 14.19 -3.58
CA MET A 273 -0.39 15.56 -3.58
C MET A 273 0.29 16.33 -2.45
N ASP A 274 0.75 17.54 -2.75
CA ASP A 274 1.34 18.42 -1.75
C ASP A 274 0.26 19.02 -0.83
N ASP A 275 0.73 19.56 0.30
CA ASP A 275 -0.15 20.10 1.35
C ASP A 275 -0.97 21.29 0.81
N GLU A 276 -0.43 22.08 -0.12
CA GLU A 276 -1.13 23.20 -0.74
C GLU A 276 -2.30 22.72 -1.60
N SER A 277 -2.09 21.71 -2.45
CA SER A 277 -3.14 21.12 -3.28
C SER A 277 -4.22 20.45 -2.43
N LEU A 278 -3.83 19.71 -1.39
CA LEU A 278 -4.78 19.11 -0.45
C LEU A 278 -5.62 20.17 0.27
N GLN A 279 -4.99 21.24 0.75
CA GLN A 279 -5.69 22.34 1.41
C GLN A 279 -6.62 23.09 0.44
N TYR A 280 -6.19 23.27 -0.81
CA TYR A 280 -6.99 23.89 -1.86
C TYR A 280 -8.25 23.07 -2.17
N ILE A 281 -8.14 21.74 -2.26
CA ILE A 281 -9.29 20.85 -2.38
C ILE A 281 -10.21 20.99 -1.17
N ALA A 282 -9.67 21.01 0.05
CA ALA A 282 -10.46 21.19 1.26
C ALA A 282 -11.24 22.52 1.27
N ASP A 283 -10.67 23.58 0.68
CA ASP A 283 -11.38 24.85 0.50
C ASP A 283 -12.48 24.75 -0.57
N ILE A 284 -12.26 24.02 -1.67
CA ILE A 284 -13.32 23.70 -2.65
C ILE A 284 -14.48 22.96 -1.98
N VAL A 285 -14.21 21.98 -1.11
CA VAL A 285 -15.26 21.19 -0.42
C VAL A 285 -16.17 22.06 0.44
N LYS A 286 -15.66 23.17 1.00
CA LYS A 286 -16.50 24.12 1.74
C LYS A 286 -17.54 24.80 0.85
N GLU A 287 -17.23 25.01 -0.43
CA GLU A 287 -18.14 25.56 -1.43
C GLU A 287 -18.98 24.48 -2.13
N ARG A 288 -18.45 23.27 -2.22
CA ARG A 288 -19.07 22.08 -2.83
C ARG A 288 -19.22 20.96 -1.80
N PRO A 289 -20.06 21.16 -0.75
CA PRO A 289 -20.26 20.15 0.28
C PRO A 289 -20.90 18.86 -0.28
N ASP A 290 -21.48 18.92 -1.48
CA ASP A 290 -22.09 17.80 -2.20
C ASP A 290 -21.08 16.94 -2.99
N LEU A 291 -19.85 17.40 -3.19
CA LEU A 291 -18.87 16.73 -4.04
C LEU A 291 -18.36 15.45 -3.39
N ILE A 292 -18.44 14.34 -4.11
CA ILE A 292 -17.93 13.03 -3.66
C ILE A 292 -16.47 12.88 -4.10
N PHE A 293 -15.59 12.47 -3.19
CA PHE A 293 -14.23 12.05 -3.49
C PHE A 293 -14.07 10.56 -3.33
N LEU A 294 -13.24 9.96 -4.18
CA LEU A 294 -12.73 8.61 -4.00
C LEU A 294 -11.21 8.69 -4.19
N THR A 295 -10.47 8.24 -3.17
CA THR A 295 -9.01 8.28 -3.20
C THR A 295 -8.45 6.86 -3.01
N ASP A 296 -7.62 6.41 -3.95
CA ASP A 296 -6.87 5.16 -3.86
C ASP A 296 -5.45 5.45 -3.36
N ASP A 297 -5.21 5.16 -2.09
CA ASP A 297 -3.99 5.57 -1.38
C ASP A 297 -3.01 4.41 -1.16
N VAL A 298 -3.05 3.42 -2.05
CA VAL A 298 -2.21 2.20 -2.00
C VAL A 298 -0.70 2.49 -1.89
N TYR A 299 -0.23 3.67 -2.33
CA TYR A 299 1.18 4.03 -2.29
C TYR A 299 1.56 4.94 -1.11
N GLY A 300 0.62 5.32 -0.23
CA GLY A 300 0.85 6.32 0.82
C GLY A 300 2.07 6.04 1.70
N THR A 301 2.26 4.78 2.10
CA THR A 301 3.39 4.32 2.93
C THR A 301 4.77 4.48 2.28
N PHE A 302 4.83 4.65 0.97
CA PHE A 302 6.09 4.90 0.24
C PHE A 302 6.46 6.38 0.25
N ALA A 303 5.49 7.30 0.37
CA ALA A 303 5.74 8.73 0.45
C ALA A 303 6.17 9.14 1.86
N ASP A 304 6.98 10.20 1.97
CA ASP A 304 7.33 10.82 3.26
C ASP A 304 6.19 11.70 3.75
N ASP A 305 5.92 11.66 5.07
CA ASP A 305 4.85 12.41 5.74
C ASP A 305 3.55 12.46 4.92
N PHE A 306 3.09 11.29 4.48
CA PHE A 306 1.90 11.18 3.65
C PHE A 306 0.64 11.58 4.44
N VAL A 307 -0.21 12.37 3.79
CA VAL A 307 -1.54 12.73 4.28
C VAL A 307 -2.53 12.46 3.15
N SER A 308 -3.54 11.65 3.47
CA SER A 308 -4.65 11.34 2.57
C SER A 308 -5.60 12.52 2.46
N LEU A 309 -6.26 12.65 1.31
CA LEU A 309 -7.39 13.57 1.18
C LEU A 309 -8.50 13.27 2.20
N PHE A 310 -8.64 12.00 2.61
CA PHE A 310 -9.58 11.60 3.65
C PHE A 310 -9.32 12.31 4.99
N ALA A 311 -8.07 12.67 5.30
CA ALA A 311 -7.74 13.39 6.53
C ALA A 311 -8.30 14.82 6.56
N LEU A 312 -8.42 15.46 5.40
CA LEU A 312 -8.92 16.83 5.27
C LEU A 312 -10.42 16.87 4.97
N CYS A 313 -10.91 15.93 4.15
CA CYS A 313 -12.26 15.92 3.59
C CYS A 313 -13.01 14.62 3.93
N SER A 314 -12.91 14.16 5.19
CA SER A 314 -13.39 12.83 5.63
C SER A 314 -14.87 12.57 5.34
N ARG A 315 -15.73 13.58 5.50
CA ARG A 315 -17.18 13.48 5.20
C ARG A 315 -17.45 13.24 3.71
N ASN A 316 -16.57 13.74 2.83
CA ASN A 316 -16.77 13.72 1.39
C ASN A 316 -16.01 12.59 0.70
N THR A 317 -15.12 11.91 1.40
CA THR A 317 -14.14 10.99 0.78
C THR A 317 -14.43 9.53 1.11
N ILE A 318 -14.48 8.70 0.06
CA ILE A 318 -14.34 7.25 0.14
C ILE A 318 -12.86 6.93 0.03
N LEU A 319 -12.26 6.40 1.10
CA LEU A 319 -10.86 5.97 1.09
C LEU A 319 -10.77 4.50 0.66
N VAL A 320 -9.96 4.23 -0.37
CA VAL A 320 -9.55 2.87 -0.72
C VAL A 320 -8.09 2.68 -0.38
N TYR A 321 -7.81 1.63 0.39
CA TYR A 321 -6.45 1.24 0.73
C TYR A 321 -6.21 -0.23 0.39
N SER A 322 -4.99 -0.55 -0.06
CA SER A 322 -4.61 -1.90 -0.47
C SER A 322 -3.26 -2.29 0.12
N TYR A 323 -3.20 -3.47 0.74
CA TYR A 323 -1.98 -4.02 1.34
C TYR A 323 -1.03 -4.64 0.30
N SER A 324 -1.43 -4.60 -0.98
CA SER A 324 -0.76 -5.32 -2.06
C SER A 324 0.70 -4.89 -2.26
N ASN A 325 0.96 -3.58 -2.26
CA ASN A 325 2.27 -3.05 -2.66
C ASN A 325 3.24 -2.96 -1.49
N TYR A 326 2.83 -2.35 -0.38
CA TYR A 326 3.69 -2.13 0.78
C TYR A 326 4.17 -3.44 1.42
N PHE A 327 3.30 -4.43 1.58
CA PHE A 327 3.64 -5.71 2.20
C PHE A 327 4.03 -6.81 1.20
N GLY A 328 4.08 -6.50 -0.10
CA GLY A 328 4.32 -7.48 -1.16
C GLY A 328 3.28 -8.60 -1.19
N ALA A 329 2.00 -8.22 -1.08
CA ALA A 329 0.87 -9.13 -0.81
C ALA A 329 -0.17 -9.14 -1.94
N THR A 330 0.24 -8.88 -3.19
CA THR A 330 -0.67 -8.81 -4.35
C THR A 330 -1.55 -10.05 -4.51
N GLY A 331 -1.02 -11.26 -4.26
CA GLY A 331 -1.75 -12.52 -4.32
C GLY A 331 -2.72 -12.77 -3.16
N TRP A 332 -2.56 -12.09 -2.03
CA TRP A 332 -3.47 -12.22 -0.87
C TRP A 332 -4.81 -11.51 -1.07
N ARG A 333 -4.87 -10.54 -2.00
CA ARG A 333 -6.08 -9.77 -2.32
C ARG A 333 -6.65 -9.06 -1.09
N LEU A 334 -5.85 -8.21 -0.44
CA LEU A 334 -6.24 -7.52 0.79
C LEU A 334 -6.41 -6.02 0.53
N GLY A 335 -7.60 -5.51 0.79
CA GLY A 335 -7.89 -4.08 0.73
C GLY A 335 -9.06 -3.70 1.62
N THR A 336 -9.26 -2.40 1.77
CA THR A 336 -10.31 -1.81 2.58
C THR A 336 -10.97 -0.67 1.83
N ILE A 337 -12.28 -0.56 1.96
CA ILE A 337 -13.02 0.69 1.73
C ILE A 337 -13.29 1.28 3.10
N ALA A 338 -12.98 2.56 3.29
CA ALA A 338 -13.26 3.27 4.53
C ALA A 338 -14.06 4.55 4.26
N THR A 339 -15.06 4.80 5.09
CA THR A 339 -15.87 6.03 5.07
C THR A 339 -15.95 6.61 6.47
N HIS A 340 -16.18 7.92 6.56
CA HIS A 340 -16.54 8.52 7.84
C HIS A 340 -17.97 8.10 8.24
N PRO A 341 -18.26 7.82 9.53
CA PRO A 341 -19.60 7.41 9.98
C PRO A 341 -20.71 8.42 9.70
N ASP A 342 -20.35 9.71 9.58
CA ASP A 342 -21.18 10.84 9.16
C ASP A 342 -20.61 11.38 7.84
N ASN A 343 -21.12 10.91 6.71
CA ASN A 343 -20.59 11.20 5.37
C ASN A 343 -21.69 11.69 4.42
N ILE A 344 -21.26 12.39 3.37
CA ILE A 344 -22.15 12.99 2.37
C ILE A 344 -22.92 11.96 1.54
N LEU A 345 -22.43 10.72 1.42
CA LEU A 345 -23.07 9.70 0.58
C LEU A 345 -24.42 9.32 1.20
N ASP A 346 -24.45 9.14 2.52
CA ASP A 346 -25.67 8.87 3.28
C ASP A 346 -26.67 10.04 3.20
N GLU A 347 -26.17 11.28 3.30
CA GLU A 347 -26.99 12.49 3.15
C GLU A 347 -27.59 12.61 1.74
N LEU A 348 -26.80 12.36 0.69
CA LEU A 348 -27.25 12.39 -0.70
C LEU A 348 -28.31 11.32 -0.97
N ILE A 349 -28.12 10.11 -0.43
CA ILE A 349 -29.11 9.03 -0.52
C ILE A 349 -30.40 9.42 0.21
N ALA A 350 -30.30 10.01 1.40
CA ALA A 350 -31.46 10.49 2.15
C ALA A 350 -32.17 11.67 1.45
N ALA A 351 -31.48 12.42 0.59
CA ALA A 351 -32.02 13.52 -0.19
C ALA A 351 -32.61 13.11 -1.55
N LEU A 352 -32.54 11.83 -1.93
CA LEU A 352 -33.09 11.36 -3.21
C LEU A 352 -34.61 11.61 -3.33
N PRO A 353 -35.13 11.78 -4.55
CA PRO A 353 -36.57 11.80 -4.82
C PRO A 353 -37.29 10.56 -4.28
N GLU A 354 -38.56 10.71 -3.89
CA GLU A 354 -39.34 9.64 -3.25
C GLU A 354 -39.54 8.41 -4.14
N ASP A 355 -39.58 8.58 -5.47
CA ASP A 355 -39.63 7.47 -6.42
C ASP A 355 -38.32 6.67 -6.44
N GLU A 356 -37.17 7.32 -6.38
CA GLU A 356 -35.86 6.64 -6.28
C GLU A 356 -35.69 5.95 -4.92
N LYS A 357 -36.12 6.61 -3.83
CA LYS A 357 -36.15 5.99 -2.50
C LYS A 357 -37.04 4.76 -2.46
N ALA A 358 -38.22 4.80 -3.09
CA ALA A 358 -39.10 3.64 -3.15
C ALA A 358 -38.42 2.44 -3.85
N ILE A 359 -37.63 2.68 -4.90
CA ILE A 359 -36.83 1.64 -5.56
C ILE A 359 -35.78 1.06 -4.60
N LEU A 360 -35.03 1.91 -3.89
CA LEU A 360 -34.02 1.46 -2.92
C LEU A 360 -34.65 0.73 -1.74
N HIS A 361 -35.82 1.20 -1.29
CA HIS A 361 -36.58 0.55 -0.23
C HIS A 361 -36.96 -0.87 -0.63
N GLU A 362 -37.53 -1.09 -1.82
CA GLU A 362 -37.82 -2.44 -2.32
C GLU A 362 -36.57 -3.31 -2.46
N ARG A 363 -35.44 -2.73 -2.89
CA ARG A 363 -34.17 -3.45 -3.05
C ARG A 363 -33.69 -4.07 -1.76
N TYR A 364 -33.66 -3.31 -0.66
CA TYR A 364 -33.04 -3.77 0.60
C TYR A 364 -34.03 -4.32 1.62
N LYS A 365 -35.33 -3.97 1.56
CA LYS A 365 -36.29 -4.28 2.66
C LYS A 365 -36.48 -5.75 2.97
N LYS A 366 -36.37 -6.62 1.96
CA LYS A 366 -36.68 -8.05 2.09
C LYS A 366 -35.49 -8.88 2.54
N SER A 367 -34.28 -8.42 2.21
CA SER A 367 -33.06 -9.22 2.34
C SER A 367 -32.13 -8.71 3.43
N ILE A 368 -32.22 -7.44 3.82
CA ILE A 368 -31.25 -6.81 4.74
C ILE A 368 -31.92 -6.33 6.03
N THR A 369 -32.89 -5.42 5.93
CA THR A 369 -33.48 -4.75 7.09
C THR A 369 -34.89 -4.25 6.80
N THR A 370 -35.77 -4.21 7.80
CA THR A 370 -37.10 -3.60 7.69
C THR A 370 -37.08 -2.07 7.63
N GLU A 371 -35.94 -1.45 7.91
CA GLU A 371 -35.73 0.01 7.83
C GLU A 371 -34.59 0.39 6.85
N PRO A 372 -34.72 0.14 5.52
CA PRO A 372 -33.69 0.46 4.52
C PRO A 372 -33.19 1.90 4.52
N ASP A 373 -34.04 2.84 4.92
CA ASP A 373 -33.73 4.27 4.89
C ASP A 373 -32.63 4.65 5.90
N ARG A 374 -32.38 3.79 6.89
CA ARG A 374 -31.28 3.91 7.88
C ARG A 374 -30.02 3.13 7.48
N LEU A 375 -30.06 2.37 6.39
CA LEU A 375 -28.94 1.56 5.94
C LEU A 375 -27.86 2.47 5.35
N LYS A 376 -26.70 2.53 6.03
CA LYS A 376 -25.55 3.32 5.60
C LYS A 376 -24.99 2.83 4.27
N PHE A 377 -24.40 3.73 3.49
CA PHE A 377 -23.77 3.46 2.21
C PHE A 377 -22.71 2.36 2.32
N ILE A 378 -21.92 2.35 3.40
CA ILE A 378 -20.90 1.31 3.58
C ILE A 378 -21.49 -0.10 3.79
N ASP A 379 -22.66 -0.22 4.41
CA ASP A 379 -23.35 -1.50 4.54
C ASP A 379 -24.06 -1.88 3.24
N ARG A 380 -24.47 -0.88 2.43
CA ARG A 380 -24.94 -1.12 1.05
C ARG A 380 -23.85 -1.66 0.15
N LEU A 381 -22.60 -1.19 0.29
CA LEU A 381 -21.44 -1.78 -0.42
C LEU A 381 -21.33 -3.28 -0.14
N VAL A 382 -21.52 -3.70 1.12
CA VAL A 382 -21.48 -5.12 1.50
C VAL A 382 -22.62 -5.88 0.82
N ALA A 383 -23.85 -5.39 0.94
CA ALA A 383 -25.02 -6.01 0.34
C ALA A 383 -24.90 -6.13 -1.18
N ASP A 384 -24.56 -5.03 -1.86
CA ASP A 384 -24.44 -4.96 -3.32
C ASP A 384 -23.27 -5.81 -3.84
N SER A 385 -22.21 -6.01 -3.05
CA SER A 385 -21.10 -6.90 -3.42
C SER A 385 -21.51 -8.36 -3.61
N ARG A 386 -22.68 -8.77 -3.08
CA ARG A 386 -23.23 -10.12 -3.19
C ARG A 386 -24.71 -10.10 -3.57
N THR A 387 -25.10 -9.23 -4.50
CA THR A 387 -26.47 -9.19 -5.07
C THR A 387 -27.60 -9.02 -4.05
N VAL A 388 -27.30 -8.39 -2.91
CA VAL A 388 -28.19 -8.10 -1.78
C VAL A 388 -28.68 -9.35 -1.03
N ALA A 389 -29.24 -10.33 -1.72
CA ALA A 389 -29.83 -11.53 -1.12
C ALA A 389 -28.81 -12.43 -0.39
N LEU A 390 -27.52 -12.36 -0.74
CA LEU A 390 -26.45 -13.16 -0.13
C LEU A 390 -25.66 -12.39 0.94
N ASN A 391 -26.18 -11.27 1.43
CA ASN A 391 -25.47 -10.38 2.37
C ASN A 391 -24.96 -11.12 3.62
N HIS A 392 -25.75 -12.00 4.23
CA HIS A 392 -25.37 -12.76 5.44
C HIS A 392 -24.25 -13.80 5.24
N THR A 393 -23.74 -13.90 4.02
CA THR A 393 -22.59 -14.73 3.64
C THR A 393 -21.57 -13.93 2.81
N ALA A 394 -21.68 -12.60 2.86
CA ALA A 394 -20.76 -11.69 2.22
C ALA A 394 -19.47 -11.50 3.04
N GLY A 395 -18.70 -10.48 2.69
CA GLY A 395 -17.45 -10.18 3.38
C GLY A 395 -16.24 -10.93 2.82
N LEU A 396 -15.07 -10.37 3.10
CA LEU A 396 -13.78 -11.01 2.83
C LEU A 396 -13.60 -12.22 3.74
N SER A 397 -12.95 -13.29 3.24
CA SER A 397 -12.73 -14.49 4.05
C SER A 397 -12.01 -14.18 5.36
N THR A 398 -12.38 -14.87 6.43
CA THR A 398 -11.83 -14.62 7.76
C THR A 398 -10.30 -14.82 7.85
N PRO A 399 -9.64 -15.76 7.13
CA PRO A 399 -8.18 -15.84 7.12
C PRO A 399 -7.51 -14.65 6.43
N GLN A 400 -8.14 -14.10 5.38
CA GLN A 400 -7.62 -12.89 4.73
C GLN A 400 -7.71 -11.69 5.67
N GLN A 401 -8.81 -11.54 6.42
CA GLN A 401 -8.92 -10.50 7.45
C GLN A 401 -7.86 -10.67 8.55
N VAL A 402 -7.63 -11.91 9.02
CA VAL A 402 -6.55 -12.22 9.97
C VAL A 402 -5.18 -11.80 9.43
N GLN A 403 -4.84 -12.15 8.19
CA GLN A 403 -3.56 -11.76 7.60
C GLN A 403 -3.45 -10.23 7.42
N MET A 404 -4.55 -9.53 7.10
CA MET A 404 -4.61 -8.07 7.02
C MET A 404 -4.28 -7.41 8.37
N VAL A 405 -4.82 -7.93 9.47
CA VAL A 405 -4.51 -7.44 10.81
C VAL A 405 -3.08 -7.76 11.23
N LEU A 406 -2.55 -8.92 10.88
CA LEU A 406 -1.13 -9.21 11.15
C LEU A 406 -0.20 -8.25 10.41
N PHE A 407 -0.54 -7.85 9.17
CA PHE A 407 0.21 -6.78 8.48
C PHE A 407 0.07 -5.42 9.17
N SER A 408 -1.15 -5.09 9.61
CA SER A 408 -1.44 -3.85 10.34
C SER A 408 -0.64 -3.76 11.63
N LEU A 409 -0.69 -4.81 12.46
CA LEU A 409 0.06 -4.91 13.72
C LEU A 409 1.57 -4.91 13.49
N PHE A 410 2.06 -5.54 12.43
CA PHE A 410 3.47 -5.48 12.07
C PHE A 410 3.94 -4.04 11.85
N SER A 411 3.14 -3.20 11.18
CA SER A 411 3.45 -1.77 11.02
C SER A 411 3.27 -0.98 12.32
N LEU A 412 2.19 -1.25 13.07
CA LEU A 412 1.87 -0.53 14.31
C LEU A 412 2.93 -0.75 15.41
N ILE A 413 3.44 -1.98 15.54
CA ILE A 413 4.46 -2.35 16.53
C ILE A 413 5.86 -1.82 16.13
N ASP A 414 6.14 -1.69 14.84
CA ASP A 414 7.39 -1.14 14.32
C ASP A 414 7.46 0.38 14.52
N THR A 415 7.60 0.81 15.78
CA THR A 415 7.72 2.25 16.14
C THR A 415 8.91 2.95 15.46
N PRO A 416 10.06 2.32 15.20
CA PRO A 416 11.14 2.95 14.45
C PRO A 416 10.93 3.00 12.93
N ASP A 417 9.80 2.50 12.41
CA ASP A 417 9.52 2.39 10.97
C ASP A 417 10.63 1.64 10.20
N ALA A 418 11.24 0.62 10.82
CA ALA A 418 12.39 -0.09 10.27
C ALA A 418 12.09 -0.74 8.91
N TYR A 419 10.91 -1.35 8.75
CA TYR A 419 10.48 -1.95 7.48
C TYR A 419 10.25 -0.88 6.42
N LYS A 420 9.55 0.20 6.77
CA LYS A 420 9.31 1.36 5.89
C LYS A 420 10.62 1.93 5.37
N HIS A 421 11.57 2.20 6.27
CA HIS A 421 12.89 2.70 5.91
C HIS A 421 13.70 1.70 5.07
N ALA A 422 13.56 0.39 5.29
CA ALA A 422 14.21 -0.61 4.45
C ALA A 422 13.69 -0.58 3.00
N LEU A 423 12.37 -0.47 2.82
CA LEU A 423 11.77 -0.31 1.49
C LEU A 423 12.17 1.02 0.84
N LYS A 424 12.14 2.12 1.60
CA LYS A 424 12.58 3.43 1.11
C LYS A 424 14.06 3.47 0.74
N ARG A 425 14.94 2.63 1.33
CA ARG A 425 16.32 2.49 0.83
C ARG A 425 16.44 1.62 -0.42
N LEU A 426 15.57 0.61 -0.56
CA LEU A 426 15.61 -0.34 -1.67
C LEU A 426 15.27 0.32 -3.01
N ILE A 427 14.25 1.17 -3.05
CA ILE A 427 13.76 1.77 -4.30
C ILE A 427 14.76 2.77 -4.92
N PRO A 428 15.35 3.76 -4.20
CA PRO A 428 16.41 4.62 -4.73
C PRO A 428 17.63 3.83 -5.17
N SER A 429 17.99 2.78 -4.42
CA SER A 429 19.13 1.95 -4.81
C SER A 429 18.89 1.30 -6.18
N ARG A 430 17.65 0.91 -6.49
CA ARG A 430 17.27 0.35 -7.80
C ARG A 430 17.21 1.44 -8.88
N LYS A 431 16.65 2.60 -8.57
CA LYS A 431 16.64 3.78 -9.45
C LYS A 431 18.06 4.20 -9.82
N ALA A 432 18.95 4.33 -8.83
CA ALA A 432 20.35 4.69 -9.03
C ALA A 432 21.13 3.66 -9.84
N ALA A 433 20.85 2.36 -9.64
CA ALA A 433 21.43 1.32 -10.48
C ALA A 433 20.97 1.44 -11.94
N LEU A 434 19.68 1.68 -12.18
CA LEU A 434 19.12 1.89 -13.51
C LEU A 434 19.74 3.13 -14.20
N TYR A 435 19.76 4.26 -13.51
CA TYR A 435 20.22 5.54 -14.07
C TYR A 435 21.72 5.53 -14.38
N ARG A 436 22.52 4.85 -13.54
CA ARG A 436 23.95 4.67 -13.75
C ARG A 436 24.25 3.98 -15.09
N GLU A 437 23.52 2.91 -15.40
CA GLU A 437 23.70 2.17 -16.66
C GLU A 437 23.16 2.93 -17.87
N MET A 438 22.17 3.80 -17.67
CA MET A 438 21.64 4.69 -18.72
C MET A 438 22.51 5.94 -18.95
N GLY A 439 23.51 6.21 -18.12
CA GLY A 439 24.33 7.42 -18.18
C GLY A 439 23.56 8.70 -17.81
N ILE A 440 22.46 8.59 -17.08
CA ILE A 440 21.62 9.71 -16.64
C ILE A 440 22.08 10.14 -15.24
N ALA A 441 22.36 11.43 -15.06
CA ALA A 441 22.63 11.98 -13.74
C ALA A 441 21.34 12.01 -12.91
N LEU A 442 21.41 11.58 -11.65
CA LEU A 442 20.30 11.77 -10.71
C LEU A 442 20.29 13.24 -10.30
N GLU A 443 19.20 13.94 -10.60
CA GLU A 443 18.93 15.25 -10.02
C GLU A 443 18.54 15.09 -8.54
N GLU A 444 18.84 16.08 -7.71
CA GLU A 444 18.35 16.13 -6.32
C GLU A 444 16.84 16.43 -6.38
N GLU A 445 16.00 15.44 -6.08
CA GLU A 445 14.55 15.58 -6.08
C GLU A 445 14.06 16.33 -4.83
N GLY A 446 13.07 17.22 -5.00
CA GLY A 446 12.48 18.02 -3.92
C GLY A 446 11.47 17.27 -3.04
N GLU A 447 11.08 17.89 -1.92
CA GLU A 447 10.29 17.33 -0.79
C GLU A 447 8.89 16.77 -1.17
N SER A 448 8.39 17.00 -2.39
CA SER A 448 7.02 16.68 -2.83
C SER A 448 6.89 15.42 -3.69
N GLN A 449 7.98 14.78 -4.09
CA GLN A 449 7.89 13.47 -4.77
C GLN A 449 7.55 12.38 -3.73
N VAL A 450 7.27 11.15 -4.17
CA VAL A 450 7.46 10.01 -3.26
C VAL A 450 8.95 10.05 -2.93
N ASP A 451 9.29 10.77 -1.86
CA ASP A 451 10.67 11.00 -1.48
C ASP A 451 11.19 9.67 -0.94
N LEU A 452 12.10 9.12 -1.73
CA LEU A 452 12.69 7.83 -1.48
C LEU A 452 14.06 8.04 -0.81
N HIS A 453 14.53 9.28 -0.60
CA HIS A 453 15.83 9.55 0.00
C HIS A 453 15.75 9.72 1.53
N ASP A 454 16.59 8.97 2.27
CA ASP A 454 16.71 9.06 3.72
C ASP A 454 17.31 10.43 4.16
N PRO A 455 16.57 11.25 4.92
CA PRO A 455 17.09 12.52 5.44
C PRO A 455 18.29 12.34 6.38
N ARG A 456 18.49 11.14 6.95
CA ARG A 456 19.62 10.84 7.87
C ARG A 456 20.97 10.72 7.17
N SER A 457 20.99 10.67 5.83
CA SER A 457 22.25 10.79 5.08
C SER A 457 22.88 12.19 5.18
N ARG A 458 22.10 13.22 5.59
CA ARG A 458 22.61 14.56 5.87
C ARG A 458 23.28 14.71 7.25
N ALA A 459 23.14 13.75 8.17
CA ALA A 459 23.56 13.90 9.57
C ALA A 459 24.77 13.05 9.99
N SER A 460 25.43 12.30 9.10
CA SER A 460 26.69 11.61 9.42
C SER A 460 27.92 12.34 8.87
N ARG A 461 28.09 13.62 9.23
CA ARG A 461 29.45 14.11 9.47
C ARG A 461 29.90 13.46 10.77
N TRP A 462 30.72 12.42 10.62
CA TRP A 462 31.44 11.74 11.69
C TRP A 462 31.81 12.70 12.85
N PRO A 463 31.24 12.56 14.05
CA PRO A 463 31.92 13.01 15.25
C PRO A 463 32.82 11.84 15.65
N HIS A 464 34.13 11.98 15.47
CA HIS A 464 35.18 11.45 16.33
C HIS A 464 36.51 11.54 15.58
N ALA A 465 37.33 12.51 15.98
CA ALA A 465 38.75 12.56 15.67
C ALA A 465 39.43 11.26 16.13
N TRP A 466 40.06 10.55 15.21
CA TRP A 466 41.07 9.55 15.54
C TRP A 466 42.44 10.23 15.52
N PRO A 467 43.24 10.19 16.60
CA PRO A 467 44.55 10.82 16.62
C PRO A 467 45.51 10.04 15.70
N GLY A 468 46.15 10.75 14.76
CA GLY A 468 47.34 10.24 14.05
C GLY A 468 47.23 10.06 12.53
N VAL A 469 46.15 10.49 11.87
CA VAL A 469 46.06 10.48 10.40
C VAL A 469 45.97 11.92 9.89
N ARG A 470 47.05 12.40 9.24
CA ARG A 470 47.07 13.72 8.59
C ARG A 470 46.24 13.64 7.30
N GLN A 471 45.25 14.52 7.14
CA GLN A 471 44.57 14.72 5.86
C GLN A 471 45.47 15.48 4.89
N LEU A 472 45.48 15.04 3.63
CA LEU A 472 46.18 15.73 2.53
C LEU A 472 45.54 17.09 2.30
N ASP A 473 46.35 18.10 1.99
CA ASP A 473 45.84 19.44 1.73
C ASP A 473 45.31 19.60 0.29
N HIS A 474 44.75 20.79 0.03
CA HIS A 474 44.07 21.10 -1.21
C HIS A 474 45.01 21.06 -2.43
N GLU A 475 46.30 21.35 -2.26
CA GLU A 475 47.30 21.30 -3.34
C GLU A 475 47.64 19.84 -3.68
N GLU A 476 47.76 18.97 -2.67
CA GLU A 476 48.00 17.54 -2.86
C GLU A 476 46.82 16.84 -3.56
N HIS A 477 45.59 17.29 -3.29
CA HIS A 477 44.37 16.82 -3.94
C HIS A 477 44.26 17.26 -5.41
N GLU A 478 44.68 18.50 -5.72
CA GLU A 478 44.75 19.05 -7.07
C GLU A 478 45.82 18.34 -7.93
N ALA A 479 46.99 18.07 -7.35
CA ALA A 479 48.08 17.34 -8.01
C ALA A 479 47.66 15.91 -8.39
N PHE A 480 46.89 15.23 -7.52
CA PHE A 480 46.39 13.88 -7.78
C PHE A 480 45.34 13.85 -8.89
N ARG A 481 44.46 14.87 -8.96
CA ARG A 481 43.45 15.01 -10.03
C ARG A 481 44.09 15.36 -11.37
N THR A 482 45.16 16.14 -11.37
CA THR A 482 45.88 16.53 -12.60
C THR A 482 46.67 15.35 -13.17
N ALA A 483 47.31 14.54 -12.31
CA ALA A 483 48.03 13.33 -12.73
C ALA A 483 47.13 12.24 -13.33
N LEU A 484 45.84 12.21 -12.98
CA LEU A 484 44.85 11.29 -13.57
C LEU A 484 44.31 11.76 -14.93
N ARG A 485 44.44 13.06 -15.26
CA ARG A 485 43.88 13.64 -16.50
C ARG A 485 44.85 13.63 -17.68
N THR A 486 46.15 13.72 -17.47
CA THR A 486 47.14 13.89 -18.55
C THR A 486 47.77 12.58 -19.02
N GLY A 487 46.99 11.48 -19.03
CA GLY A 487 47.46 10.10 -19.15
C GLY A 487 48.64 9.86 -20.10
N GLU A 488 49.85 9.89 -19.56
CA GLU A 488 51.06 9.24 -20.07
C GLU A 488 52.14 9.27 -18.96
N GLY A 489 52.71 8.11 -18.61
CA GLY A 489 53.98 8.01 -17.87
C GLY A 489 53.99 7.92 -16.34
N GLY A 490 52.86 7.95 -15.63
CA GLY A 490 52.84 7.98 -14.14
C GLY A 490 52.63 6.64 -13.40
N ALA A 491 52.36 5.53 -14.10
CA ALA A 491 51.84 4.31 -13.49
C ALA A 491 52.85 3.49 -12.64
N ARG A 492 54.14 3.84 -12.61
CA ARG A 492 55.15 3.09 -11.83
C ARG A 492 55.53 3.69 -10.47
N ARG A 493 55.13 4.94 -10.15
CA ARG A 493 55.34 5.52 -8.80
C ARG A 493 54.10 5.43 -7.89
N ALA A 494 52.88 5.46 -8.45
CA ALA A 494 51.65 5.28 -7.66
C ALA A 494 51.48 3.86 -7.09
N VAL A 495 51.99 2.84 -7.78
CA VAL A 495 51.93 1.42 -7.35
C VAL A 495 52.92 1.11 -6.23
N ALA A 496 53.99 1.91 -6.06
CA ALA A 496 54.94 1.73 -4.96
C ALA A 496 54.39 2.25 -3.61
N GLY A 497 53.62 3.35 -3.61
CA GLY A 497 52.99 3.90 -2.40
C GLY A 497 51.82 3.05 -1.88
N ALA A 498 51.01 2.47 -2.78
CA ALA A 498 49.88 1.62 -2.39
C ALA A 498 50.29 0.25 -1.82
N ARG A 499 51.49 -0.26 -2.18
CA ARG A 499 52.01 -1.54 -1.64
C ARG A 499 52.46 -1.46 -0.18
N VAL A 500 52.90 -0.30 0.30
CA VAL A 500 53.30 -0.11 1.71
C VAL A 500 52.07 0.02 2.62
N ALA A 501 50.96 0.59 2.14
CA ALA A 501 49.71 0.70 2.89
C ALA A 501 48.95 -0.63 3.02
N CYS A 502 48.99 -1.51 2.01
CA CYS A 502 48.33 -2.82 2.08
C CYS A 502 49.06 -3.84 2.99
N GLN A 503 50.38 -3.73 3.16
CA GLN A 503 51.13 -4.65 4.04
C GLN A 503 50.92 -4.37 5.54
N SER A 504 50.56 -3.14 5.94
CA SER A 504 50.27 -2.79 7.34
C SER A 504 48.84 -3.15 7.78
N ILE A 505 47.91 -3.27 6.83
CA ILE A 505 46.52 -3.71 7.08
C ILE A 505 46.44 -5.23 7.24
N SER A 506 47.25 -5.98 6.47
CA SER A 506 47.35 -7.44 6.54
C SER A 506 47.88 -7.94 7.90
N THR A 507 48.86 -7.25 8.50
CA THR A 507 49.46 -7.65 9.79
C THR A 507 48.57 -7.38 11.00
N LYS A 508 47.64 -6.41 10.93
CA LYS A 508 46.67 -6.11 11.99
C LYS A 508 45.41 -7.00 11.95
N ALA A 509 45.05 -7.52 10.77
CA ALA A 509 43.94 -8.46 10.65
C ALA A 509 44.25 -9.84 11.26
N THR A 510 45.53 -10.24 11.28
CA THR A 510 45.98 -11.53 11.84
C THR A 510 46.05 -11.53 13.37
N THR A 511 46.28 -10.37 14.00
CA THR A 511 46.32 -10.20 15.46
C THR A 511 44.93 -10.16 16.10
N CYS A 512 43.90 -9.69 15.38
CA CYS A 512 42.51 -9.76 15.85
C CYS A 512 41.90 -11.17 15.77
N ARG A 513 42.41 -12.06 14.91
CA ARG A 513 41.93 -13.46 14.81
C ARG A 513 42.51 -14.38 15.88
N SER A 514 43.64 -14.06 16.51
CA SER A 514 44.18 -14.84 17.62
C SER A 514 43.55 -14.49 18.98
N ALA A 515 43.05 -13.27 19.16
CA ALA A 515 42.37 -12.83 20.39
C ALA A 515 40.92 -13.33 20.53
N ALA A 516 40.27 -13.71 19.41
CA ALA A 516 38.89 -14.22 19.40
C ALA A 516 38.79 -15.75 19.59
N ARG A 517 39.91 -16.47 19.72
CA ARG A 517 39.95 -17.92 20.01
C ARG A 517 40.36 -18.28 21.45
N SER A 518 40.53 -17.28 22.32
CA SER A 518 40.81 -17.48 23.76
C SER A 518 39.68 -16.99 24.66
N ALA A 519 38.46 -16.85 24.11
CA ALA A 519 37.24 -16.54 24.85
C ALA A 519 36.06 -17.36 24.29
N SER A 520 36.22 -18.68 24.33
CA SER A 520 35.15 -19.70 24.30
C SER A 520 35.73 -21.03 24.74
#